data_AF-C5C7Q9-F1
#
_entry.id   AF-C5C7Q9-F1
#
_cell.length_a   1.000
_cell.length_b   1.000
_cell.length_c   1.000
_cell.angle_alpha   90.00
_cell.angle_beta   90.00
_cell.angle_gamma   90.00
#
_symmetry.space_group_name_H-M   'P 1'
#
loop_
_entity.id
_entity.type
_entity.pdbx_description
1 polymer ?
#
loop_
_entity_poly.entity_id
_entity_poly.type
_entity_poly.pdbx_seq_one_letter_code
_entity_poly.pdbx_strand_id
1 'polypeptide(L)'
;MCGACGRAVASPTTARLNASGLKRRALARLRAGLAPGCRLSLDGDGWTLTRRSGRGESHVDVEPLLVSLEGAASGEWRGEASPREVLARVLRESG
;
A
#
# COMPACT_ATOMS: atom_id res chain seq x y z
N MET A 1 3.41 -20.81 -21.53
CA MET A 1 2.30 -19.98 -21.00
C MET A 1 1.54 -20.82 -19.99
N CYS A 2 1.69 -20.53 -18.69
CA CYS A 2 0.99 -21.27 -17.64
C CYS A 2 -0.20 -20.43 -17.18
N GLY A 3 -1.39 -20.78 -17.67
CA GLY A 3 -2.65 -20.34 -17.11
C GLY A 3 -3.09 -21.28 -15.98
N ALA A 4 -3.96 -20.76 -15.11
CA ALA A 4 -4.77 -21.50 -14.14
C ALA A 4 -4.13 -21.88 -12.79
N CYS A 5 -3.57 -20.90 -12.10
CA CYS A 5 -3.90 -20.73 -10.69
C CYS A 5 -4.35 -19.28 -10.51
N GLY A 6 -5.63 -19.07 -10.16
CA GLY A 6 -6.28 -17.76 -9.97
C GLY A 6 -5.73 -16.95 -8.78
N ARG A 7 -4.46 -17.13 -8.44
CA ARG A 7 -3.72 -16.19 -7.60
C ARG A 7 -3.47 -14.98 -8.49
N ALA A 8 -4.09 -13.86 -8.14
CA ALA A 8 -3.68 -12.57 -8.69
C ALA A 8 -2.15 -12.49 -8.59
N VAL A 9 -1.48 -12.45 -9.74
CA VAL A 9 -0.02 -12.36 -9.77
C VAL A 9 0.33 -11.04 -9.11
N ALA A 10 1.08 -11.11 -8.01
CA ALA A 10 1.53 -9.92 -7.31
C ALA A 10 2.23 -9.00 -8.31
N SER A 11 1.89 -7.71 -8.27
CA SER A 11 2.55 -6.68 -9.05
C SER A 11 4.06 -6.73 -8.79
N PRO A 12 4.89 -6.29 -9.75
CA PRO A 12 6.33 -6.23 -9.56
C PRO A 12 6.72 -5.49 -8.27
N THR A 13 5.97 -4.44 -7.91
CA THR A 13 6.17 -3.67 -6.68
C THR A 13 5.88 -4.52 -5.44
N THR A 14 4.74 -5.21 -5.39
CA THR A 14 4.39 -6.12 -4.28
C THR A 14 5.39 -7.26 -4.16
N ALA A 15 5.79 -7.87 -5.29
CA ALA A 15 6.78 -8.92 -5.34
C ALA A 15 8.14 -8.44 -4.78
N ARG A 16 8.58 -7.24 -5.15
CA ARG A 16 9.83 -6.66 -4.64
C ARG A 16 9.76 -6.35 -3.14
N LEU A 17 8.64 -5.82 -2.66
CA LEU A 17 8.43 -5.58 -1.22
C LEU A 17 8.48 -6.88 -0.41
N ASN A 18 7.88 -7.95 -0.95
CA ASN A 18 7.90 -9.28 -0.33
C ASN A 18 9.32 -9.86 -0.30
N ALA A 19 9.99 -9.89 -1.44
CA ALA A 19 11.35 -10.44 -1.57
C ALA A 19 12.36 -9.71 -0.67
N SER A 20 12.15 -8.40 -0.47
CA SER A 20 13.04 -7.56 0.35
C SER A 20 12.62 -7.46 1.82
N GLY A 21 11.49 -8.07 2.23
CA GLY A 21 10.97 -7.96 3.60
C GLY A 21 10.53 -6.56 4.02
N LEU A 22 10.21 -5.68 3.07
CA LEU A 22 10.02 -4.24 3.31
C LEU A 22 8.58 -3.83 3.63
N LYS A 23 7.61 -4.76 3.59
CA LYS A 23 6.19 -4.45 3.82
C LYS A 23 5.94 -3.65 5.10
N ARG A 24 6.58 -4.02 6.22
CA ARG A 24 6.40 -3.31 7.51
C ARG A 24 6.99 -1.89 7.48
N ARG A 25 8.12 -1.68 6.79
CA ARG A 25 8.73 -0.36 6.62
C ARG A 25 7.87 0.53 5.71
N ALA A 26 7.41 -0.03 4.60
CA ALA A 26 6.45 0.63 3.71
C ALA A 26 5.16 1.01 4.45
N LEU A 27 4.61 0.10 5.26
CA LEU A 27 3.47 0.38 6.13
C LEU A 27 3.70 1.58 7.04
N ALA A 28 4.82 1.60 7.77
CA ALA A 28 5.14 2.69 8.69
C ALA A 28 5.24 4.04 7.98
N ARG A 29 5.90 4.08 6.81
CA ARG A 29 6.05 5.30 6.01
C ARG A 29 4.72 5.76 5.40
N LEU A 30 3.91 4.84 4.89
CA LEU A 30 2.59 5.18 4.35
C LEU A 30 1.64 5.69 5.45
N ARG A 31 1.66 5.09 6.64
CA ARG A 31 0.86 5.54 7.79
C ARG A 31 1.15 6.98 8.21
N ALA A 32 2.40 7.42 8.08
CA ALA A 32 2.80 8.79 8.40
C ALA A 32 2.18 9.83 7.44
N GLY A 33 1.82 9.42 6.22
CA GLY A 33 1.16 10.27 5.24
C GLY A 33 -0.37 10.24 5.29
N LEU A 34 -0.99 9.44 6.15
CA LEU A 34 -2.44 9.34 6.23
C LEU A 34 -3.08 10.54 6.93
N ALA A 35 -4.28 10.91 6.48
CA ALA A 35 -5.10 11.88 7.18
C ALA A 35 -5.57 11.37 8.55
N PRO A 36 -5.80 12.26 9.54
CA PRO A 36 -6.37 11.89 10.83
C PRO A 36 -7.68 11.10 10.68
N GLY A 37 -7.81 10.02 11.45
CA GLY A 37 -8.96 9.12 11.40
C GLY A 37 -8.88 8.03 10.33
N CYS A 38 -7.88 8.05 9.45
CA CYS A 38 -7.58 6.92 8.56
C CYS A 38 -6.60 5.96 9.25
N ARG A 39 -6.70 4.68 8.93
CA ARG A 39 -5.81 3.63 9.44
C ARG A 39 -5.36 2.74 8.29
N LEU A 40 -4.09 2.38 8.30
CA LEU A 40 -3.54 1.35 7.42
C LEU A 40 -2.91 0.26 8.28
N SER A 41 -3.24 -0.98 8.00
CA SER A 41 -2.69 -2.18 8.64
C SER A 41 -2.29 -3.23 7.61
N LEU A 42 -1.46 -4.18 8.03
CA LEU A 42 -1.19 -5.41 7.29
C LEU A 42 -2.01 -6.53 7.93
N ASP A 43 -2.67 -7.34 7.10
CA ASP A 43 -3.33 -8.57 7.50
C ASP A 43 -2.78 -9.73 6.65
N GLY A 44 -1.91 -10.53 7.26
CA GLY A 44 -1.06 -11.48 6.54
C GLY A 44 -0.24 -10.78 5.44
N ASP A 45 -0.52 -11.12 4.19
CA ASP A 45 0.11 -10.53 3.01
C ASP A 45 -0.65 -9.33 2.42
N GLY A 46 -1.87 -9.07 2.89
CA GLY A 46 -2.71 -7.99 2.42
C GLY A 46 -2.54 -6.70 3.21
N TRP A 47 -3.08 -5.63 2.65
CA TRP A 47 -3.17 -4.30 3.23
C TRP A 47 -4.63 -3.98 3.51
N THR A 48 -4.93 -3.41 4.66
CA THR A 48 -6.27 -2.95 4.98
C THR A 48 -6.25 -1.45 5.25
N LEU A 49 -6.94 -0.69 4.40
CA LEU A 49 -7.17 0.75 4.58
C LEU A 49 -8.54 0.95 5.21
N THR A 50 -8.58 1.47 6.43
CA THR A 50 -9.81 1.96 7.05
C THR A 50 -9.87 3.46 6.86
N ARG A 51 -10.90 3.93 6.15
CA ARG A 51 -11.18 5.34 5.92
C ARG A 51 -11.74 6.00 7.17
N ARG A 52 -11.72 7.34 7.21
CA ARG A 52 -12.33 8.12 8.30
C ARG A 52 -13.81 7.81 8.53
N SER A 53 -14.54 7.42 7.48
CA SER A 53 -15.95 7.00 7.57
C SER A 53 -16.14 5.65 8.28
N GLY A 54 -15.05 4.94 8.62
CA GLY A 54 -15.09 3.58 9.15
C GLY A 54 -15.13 2.50 8.06
N ARG A 55 -15.26 2.87 6.78
CA ARG A 55 -15.23 1.91 5.67
C ARG A 55 -13.83 1.29 5.54
N GLY A 56 -13.76 -0.05 5.59
CA GLY A 56 -12.54 -0.82 5.34
C GLY A 56 -12.44 -1.28 3.89
N GLU A 57 -11.25 -1.18 3.31
CA GLU A 57 -10.87 -1.74 2.03
C GLU A 57 -9.67 -2.67 2.20
N SER A 58 -9.74 -3.86 1.62
CA SER A 58 -8.65 -4.83 1.64
C SER A 58 -8.01 -4.92 0.26
N HIS A 59 -6.69 -4.79 0.21
CA HIS A 59 -5.88 -4.85 -0.99
C HIS A 59 -4.82 -5.94 -0.84
N VAL A 60 -4.89 -6.97 -1.68
CA VAL A 60 -3.86 -8.02 -1.74
C VAL A 60 -2.56 -7.54 -2.38
N ASP A 61 -2.64 -6.41 -3.10
CA ASP A 61 -1.55 -5.80 -3.84
C ASP A 61 -1.38 -4.33 -3.43
N VAL A 62 -0.15 -3.85 -3.44
CA VAL A 62 0.16 -2.46 -3.12
C VAL A 62 -0.33 -1.48 -4.20
N GLU A 63 -0.38 -1.87 -5.48
CA GLU A 63 -0.75 -0.93 -6.56
C GLU A 63 -2.20 -0.41 -6.43
N PRO A 64 -3.23 -1.27 -6.22
CA PRO A 64 -4.59 -0.81 -5.94
C PRO A 64 -4.69 0.02 -4.64
N LEU A 65 -3.89 -0.30 -3.62
CA LEU A 65 -3.83 0.50 -2.39
C LEU A 65 -3.35 1.92 -2.69
N LEU A 66 -2.29 2.08 -3.49
CA LEU A 66 -1.75 3.39 -3.84
C LEU A 66 -2.79 4.20 -4.62
N VAL A 67 -3.53 3.58 -5.52
CA VAL A 67 -4.64 4.23 -6.23
C VAL A 67 -5.73 4.69 -5.26
N SER A 68 -6.13 3.86 -4.28
CA SER A 68 -7.11 4.27 -3.26
C SER A 68 -6.62 5.45 -2.43
N LEU A 69 -5.34 5.48 -2.05
CA LEU A 69 -4.73 6.58 -1.27
C LEU A 69 -4.61 7.87 -2.08
N GLU A 70 -4.30 7.78 -3.37
CA GLU A 70 -4.17 8.92 -4.28
C GLU A 70 -5.52 9.48 -4.75
N GLY A 71 -6.61 8.73 -4.60
CA GLY A 71 -7.95 9.13 -4.99
C GLY A 71 -8.31 10.50 -4.40
N ALA A 72 -8.20 11.54 -5.24
CA ALA A 72 -8.22 12.96 -4.87
C ALA A 72 -9.51 13.41 -4.16
N ALA A 73 -10.61 12.68 -4.32
CA ALA A 73 -11.88 12.97 -3.67
C ALA A 73 -11.93 12.55 -2.18
N SER A 74 -11.00 11.72 -1.72
CA SER A 74 -11.11 11.08 -0.40
C SER A 74 -10.57 11.93 0.74
N GLY A 75 -9.62 12.84 0.48
CA GLY A 75 -8.92 13.58 1.53
C GLY A 75 -8.15 12.69 2.53
N GLU A 76 -7.83 11.45 2.13
CA GLU A 76 -7.28 10.40 2.98
C GLU A 76 -5.75 10.43 3.07
N TRP A 77 -5.12 11.13 2.13
CA TRP A 77 -3.69 11.36 2.10
C TRP A 77 -3.37 12.82 2.41
N ARG A 78 -2.37 13.03 3.27
CA ARG A 78 -1.84 14.33 3.68
C ARG A 78 -0.31 14.40 3.64
N GLY A 79 0.35 13.34 3.19
CA GLY A 79 1.80 13.33 3.03
C GLY A 79 2.26 14.36 2.00
N GLU A 80 3.40 15.01 2.28
CA GLU A 80 4.03 15.98 1.37
C GLU A 80 4.41 15.34 0.01
N ALA A 81 4.82 14.07 0.04
CA ALA A 81 5.04 13.26 -1.15
C ALA A 81 3.84 12.36 -1.41
N SER A 82 3.62 11.99 -2.67
CA SER A 82 2.60 11.01 -3.04
C SER A 82 2.87 9.63 -2.41
N PRO A 83 1.83 8.79 -2.21
CA PRO A 83 2.00 7.41 -1.74
C PRO A 83 3.03 6.62 -2.56
N ARG A 84 3.03 6.77 -3.89
CA ARG A 84 3.99 6.13 -4.79
C ARG A 84 5.42 6.59 -4.53
N GLU A 85 5.66 7.89 -4.36
CA GLU A 85 6.99 8.41 -4.06
C GLU A 85 7.51 7.91 -2.71
N VAL A 86 6.64 7.85 -1.70
CA VAL A 86 6.98 7.28 -0.39
C VAL A 86 7.42 5.82 -0.56
N LEU A 87 6.68 5.03 -1.34
CA LEU A 87 7.01 3.63 -1.58
C LEU A 87 8.31 3.47 -2.39
N ALA A 88 8.51 4.29 -3.41
CA ALA A 88 9.73 4.29 -4.21
C ALA A 88 10.96 4.62 -3.36
N ARG A 89 10.87 5.55 -2.40
CA ARG A 89 11.94 5.85 -1.44
C ARG A 89 12.28 4.62 -0.60
N VAL A 90 11.28 3.91 -0.07
CA VAL A 90 11.50 2.67 0.72
C VAL A 90 12.24 1.60 -0.10
N LEU A 91 11.87 1.43 -1.36
CA LEU A 91 12.49 0.45 -2.26
C LEU A 91 13.92 0.82 -2.66
N ARG A 92 14.25 2.13 -2.73
CA ARG A 92 15.61 2.63 -3.00
C ARG A 92 16.52 2.57 -1.77
N GLU A 93 16.00 2.83 -0.57
CA GLU A 93 16.75 2.77 0.70
C GLU A 93 17.16 1.34 1.11
N SER A 94 16.93 0.33 0.27
CA SER A 94 17.18 -1.09 0.56
C SER A 94 18.04 -1.80 -0.50
N GLY A 95 18.54 -1.06 -1.50
CA GLY A 95 19.53 -1.53 -2.49
C GLY A 95 20.77 -0.67 -2.41
#